data_AF-A0A5A8V9Z2-F1
#
_entry.id   AF-A0A5A8V9Z2-F1
#
_cell.length_a   1.000
_cell.length_b   1.000
_cell.length_c   1.000
_cell.angle_alpha   90.00
_cell.angle_beta   90.00
_cell.angle_gamma   90.00
#
_symmetry.space_group_name_H-M   'P 1'
#
loop_
_entity.id
_entity.type
_entity.pdbx_description
1 polymer ?
#
loop_
_entity_poly.entity_id
_entity_poly.type
_entity_poly.pdbx_seq_one_letter_code
_entity_poly.pdbx_strand_id
1 'polypeptide(L)'
;MKKILSITTIALALSFLAIQTSCTQDDKGNGQTSSKSAKSGKYASMLKSVKAEQKKARKAGFEWNTIRKLIKSAAKKHKAGKDNAAIKLLKKAKGHAILGQKQARIEANARPRF
;
A
#
# COMPACT_ATOMS: atom_id res chain seq x y z
N MET A 1 -31.63 -21.62 17.35
CA MET A 1 -31.35 -20.97 18.65
C MET A 1 -30.61 -19.67 18.40
N LYS A 2 -31.29 -18.54 18.62
CA LYS A 2 -30.72 -17.19 18.56
C LYS A 2 -29.85 -16.99 19.80
N LYS A 3 -28.57 -16.67 19.63
CA LYS A 3 -27.72 -16.14 20.71
C LYS A 3 -27.02 -14.89 20.19
N ILE A 4 -27.60 -13.79 20.63
CA ILE A 4 -27.12 -12.41 20.57
C ILE A 4 -26.08 -12.27 21.71
N LEU A 5 -25.23 -11.23 21.63
CA LEU A 5 -24.22 -10.72 22.59
C LEU A 5 -22.78 -10.98 22.13
N SER A 6 -21.87 -10.01 22.02
CA SER A 6 -21.87 -8.60 22.44
C SER A 6 -20.90 -7.82 21.57
N ILE A 7 -21.29 -6.60 21.21
CA ILE A 7 -20.49 -5.63 20.44
C ILE A 7 -19.74 -4.79 21.47
N THR A 8 -18.41 -4.94 21.56
CA THR A 8 -17.57 -4.03 22.34
C THR A 8 -17.09 -2.90 21.44
N THR A 9 -17.87 -1.82 21.46
CA THR A 9 -17.61 -0.55 20.79
C THR A 9 -16.44 0.16 21.50
N ILE A 10 -15.23 0.06 20.97
CA ILE A 10 -14.10 0.88 21.43
C ILE A 10 -14.20 2.23 20.72
N ALA A 11 -14.51 3.27 21.50
CA ALA A 11 -14.70 4.64 21.05
C ALA A 11 -13.45 5.21 20.37
N LEU A 12 -13.67 5.72 19.17
CA LEU A 12 -12.73 6.47 18.34
C LEU A 12 -12.69 7.93 18.83
N ALA A 13 -11.65 8.32 19.55
CA ALA A 13 -11.40 9.73 19.86
C ALA A 13 -10.76 10.42 18.64
N LEU A 14 -11.58 11.15 17.88
CA LEU A 14 -11.13 12.10 16.87
C LEU A 14 -10.73 13.41 17.53
N SER A 15 -9.43 13.66 17.65
CA SER A 15 -8.91 15.02 17.88
C SER A 15 -8.43 15.59 16.56
N PHE A 16 -9.32 16.36 15.92
CA PHE A 16 -8.96 17.32 14.87
C PHE A 16 -8.37 18.56 15.52
N LEU A 17 -7.11 18.90 15.22
CA LEU A 17 -6.58 20.24 15.46
C LEU A 17 -6.43 20.93 14.10
N ALA A 18 -7.35 21.85 13.82
CA ALA A 18 -7.26 22.78 12.73
C ALA A 18 -6.25 23.87 13.09
N ILE A 19 -5.19 24.00 12.30
CA ILE A 19 -4.41 25.24 12.26
C ILE A 19 -4.63 25.83 10.88
N GLN A 20 -5.39 26.93 10.85
CA GLN A 20 -5.49 27.80 9.69
C GLN A 20 -4.23 28.66 9.63
N THR A 21 -3.54 28.64 8.50
CA THR A 21 -2.61 29.70 8.11
C THR A 21 -3.10 30.25 6.77
N SER A 22 -3.62 31.47 6.83
CA SER A 22 -3.98 32.29 5.69
C SER A 22 -2.82 33.25 5.46
N CYS A 23 -2.24 33.27 4.25
CA CYS A 23 -2.03 34.45 3.39
C CYS A 23 -0.97 34.23 2.28
N THR A 24 -1.46 34.30 1.05
CA THR A 24 -0.92 34.99 -0.15
C THR A 24 0.54 34.81 -0.58
N GLN A 25 0.73 34.31 -1.82
CA GLN A 25 1.53 34.99 -2.86
C GLN A 25 1.31 34.38 -4.27
N ASP A 26 0.77 35.24 -5.14
CA ASP A 26 1.01 35.45 -6.57
C ASP A 26 0.93 34.32 -7.62
N ASP A 27 0.01 34.58 -8.57
CA ASP A 27 -0.09 34.05 -9.92
C ASP A 27 1.21 34.19 -10.72
N LYS A 28 1.73 33.07 -11.23
CA LYS A 28 2.30 33.00 -12.58
C LYS A 28 1.92 31.67 -13.23
N GLY A 29 1.03 31.76 -14.21
CA GLY A 29 0.78 30.69 -15.16
C GLY A 29 2.07 30.30 -15.89
N ASN A 30 2.37 29.01 -15.90
CA ASN A 30 3.05 28.40 -17.03
C ASN A 30 2.57 26.94 -17.13
N GLY A 31 1.81 26.66 -18.17
CA GLY A 31 1.46 25.30 -18.52
C GLY A 31 2.74 24.51 -18.81
N GLN A 32 3.04 23.52 -17.98
CA GLN A 32 3.94 22.43 -18.37
C GLN A 32 3.30 21.08 -18.06
N THR A 33 2.60 20.64 -19.10
CA THR A 33 2.32 19.27 -19.51
C THR A 33 3.60 18.42 -19.57
N SER A 34 4.28 18.20 -18.43
CA SER A 34 5.44 17.29 -18.35
C SER A 34 5.37 16.30 -17.17
N SER A 35 4.50 16.55 -16.18
CA SER A 35 4.46 15.74 -14.94
C SER A 35 3.73 14.39 -15.06
N LYS A 36 2.94 14.15 -16.12
CA LYS A 36 2.18 12.90 -16.32
C LYS A 36 3.07 11.75 -16.78
N SER A 37 4.07 12.05 -17.63
CA SER A 37 5.04 11.06 -18.14
C SER A 37 5.95 10.52 -17.01
N ALA A 38 6.53 11.41 -16.19
CA ALA A 38 7.41 11.01 -15.10
C ALA A 38 6.70 10.20 -13.99
N LYS A 39 5.43 10.53 -13.67
CA LYS A 39 4.63 9.79 -12.67
C LYS A 39 4.24 8.39 -13.15
N SER A 40 3.93 8.25 -14.44
CA SER A 40 3.70 6.96 -15.10
C SER A 40 4.93 6.05 -14.99
N GLY A 41 6.13 6.59 -15.26
CA GLY A 41 7.39 5.84 -15.10
C GLY A 41 7.62 5.34 -13.67
N LYS A 42 7.35 6.17 -12.67
CA LYS A 42 7.48 5.81 -11.25
C LYS A 42 6.51 4.71 -10.83
N TYR A 43 5.27 4.74 -11.32
CA TYR A 43 4.29 3.69 -11.09
C TYR A 43 4.75 2.35 -11.69
N ALA A 44 5.19 2.35 -12.94
CA ALA A 44 5.65 1.14 -13.63
C ALA A 44 6.88 0.51 -12.95
N SER A 45 7.87 1.33 -12.59
CA SER A 45 9.05 0.89 -11.84
C SER A 45 8.68 0.27 -10.49
N MET A 46 7.82 0.94 -9.72
CA MET A 46 7.35 0.42 -8.43
C MET A 46 6.56 -0.88 -8.61
N LEU A 47 5.71 -0.99 -9.64
CA LEU A 47 4.95 -2.21 -9.92
C LEU A 47 5.87 -3.38 -10.24
N LYS A 48 6.93 -3.17 -11.06
CA LYS A 48 7.95 -4.20 -11.31
C LYS A 48 8.63 -4.63 -10.00
N SER A 49 9.03 -3.69 -9.15
CA SER A 49 9.65 -3.99 -7.85
C SER A 49 8.73 -4.80 -6.94
N VAL A 50 7.45 -4.42 -6.82
CA VAL A 50 6.46 -5.16 -6.03
C VAL A 50 6.25 -6.57 -6.56
N LYS A 51 6.13 -6.76 -7.89
CA LYS A 51 5.96 -8.09 -8.49
C LYS A 51 7.17 -8.99 -8.24
N ALA A 52 8.38 -8.44 -8.22
CA ALA A 52 9.58 -9.20 -7.88
C ALA A 52 9.52 -9.72 -6.44
N GLU A 53 9.18 -8.87 -5.47
CA GLU A 53 9.03 -9.28 -4.07
C GLU A 53 7.85 -10.23 -3.86
N GLN A 54 6.72 -10.01 -4.53
CA GLN A 54 5.58 -10.93 -4.52
C GLN A 54 5.98 -12.31 -5.04
N LYS A 55 6.77 -12.39 -6.12
CA LYS A 55 7.27 -13.67 -6.65
C LYS A 55 8.14 -14.40 -5.62
N LYS A 56 9.01 -13.69 -4.89
CA LYS A 56 9.82 -14.27 -3.81
C LYS A 56 8.93 -14.80 -2.66
N ALA A 57 7.97 -14.01 -2.20
CA ALA A 57 7.01 -14.43 -1.16
C ALA A 57 6.21 -15.67 -1.59
N ARG A 58 5.75 -15.69 -2.85
CA ARG A 58 5.02 -16.83 -3.43
C ARG A 58 5.89 -18.09 -3.52
N LYS A 59 7.14 -17.97 -3.97
CA LYS A 59 8.09 -19.10 -3.99
C LYS A 59 8.33 -19.68 -2.60
N ALA A 60 8.31 -18.83 -1.57
CA ALA A 60 8.46 -19.27 -0.19
C ALA A 60 7.19 -19.92 0.37
N GLY A 61 6.03 -19.83 -0.30
CA GLY A 61 4.73 -20.29 0.21
C GLY A 61 3.97 -19.25 1.06
N PHE A 62 4.51 -18.03 1.21
CA PHE A 62 3.97 -17.00 2.11
C PHE A 62 3.46 -15.76 1.35
N GLU A 63 2.78 -15.98 0.22
CA GLU A 63 2.09 -14.88 -0.47
C GLU A 63 0.73 -14.59 0.20
N TRP A 64 0.68 -13.53 0.99
CA TRP A 64 -0.59 -13.07 1.56
C TRP A 64 -1.52 -12.49 0.49
N ASN A 65 -2.82 -12.83 0.57
CA ASN A 65 -3.84 -12.34 -0.37
C ASN A 65 -3.92 -10.80 -0.44
N THR A 66 -3.59 -10.11 0.65
CA THR A 66 -3.53 -8.65 0.74
C THR A 66 -2.60 -8.03 -0.29
N ILE A 67 -1.48 -8.70 -0.64
CA ILE A 67 -0.54 -8.23 -1.68
C ILE A 67 -1.27 -8.08 -3.02
N ARG A 68 -2.00 -9.12 -3.45
CA ARG A 68 -2.78 -9.12 -4.70
C ARG A 68 -3.87 -8.06 -4.69
N LYS A 69 -4.59 -7.92 -3.58
CA LYS A 69 -5.64 -6.90 -3.43
C LYS A 69 -5.07 -5.48 -3.53
N LEU A 70 -3.95 -5.20 -2.88
CA LEU A 70 -3.29 -3.89 -2.94
C LEU A 70 -2.79 -3.55 -4.35
N ILE A 71 -2.21 -4.50 -5.08
CA ILE A 71 -1.77 -4.30 -6.47
C ILE A 71 -2.98 -3.99 -7.38
N LYS A 72 -4.07 -4.75 -7.26
CA LYS A 72 -5.32 -4.50 -8.02
C LYS A 72 -5.89 -3.11 -7.70
N SER A 73 -5.96 -2.73 -6.43
CA SER A 73 -6.41 -1.40 -6.02
C SER A 73 -5.49 -0.30 -6.53
N ALA A 74 -4.17 -0.52 -6.55
CA ALA A 74 -3.21 0.43 -7.12
C ALA A 74 -3.46 0.63 -8.62
N ALA A 75 -3.69 -0.45 -9.38
CA ALA A 75 -4.02 -0.36 -10.80
C ALA A 75 -5.31 0.44 -11.05
N LYS A 76 -6.36 0.22 -10.25
CA LYS A 76 -7.60 1.02 -10.31
C LYS A 76 -7.33 2.51 -10.05
N LYS A 77 -6.51 2.84 -9.05
CA LYS A 77 -6.16 4.24 -8.73
C LYS A 77 -5.32 4.89 -9.84
N HIS A 78 -4.36 4.16 -10.42
CA HIS A 78 -3.55 4.66 -11.54
C HIS A 78 -4.41 4.94 -12.78
N LYS A 79 -5.31 4.03 -13.14
CA LYS A 79 -6.28 4.23 -14.24
C LYS A 79 -7.18 5.45 -14.02
N ALA A 80 -7.49 5.77 -12.76
CA ALA A 80 -8.24 6.97 -12.38
C ALA A 80 -7.37 8.25 -12.26
N GLY A 81 -6.11 8.23 -12.72
CA GLY A 81 -5.17 9.36 -12.62
C GLY A 81 -4.64 9.65 -11.21
N LYS A 82 -4.95 8.79 -10.22
CA LYS A 82 -4.56 8.96 -8.81
C LYS A 82 -3.21 8.28 -8.53
N ASP A 83 -2.17 8.68 -9.25
CA ASP A 83 -0.86 8.01 -9.27
C ASP A 83 -0.18 7.96 -7.91
N ASN A 84 -0.23 9.06 -7.14
CA ASN A 84 0.34 9.10 -5.80
C ASN A 84 -0.33 8.09 -4.85
N ALA A 85 -1.65 7.95 -4.95
CA ALA A 85 -2.39 6.95 -4.18
C ALA A 85 -2.07 5.53 -4.64
N ALA A 86 -1.91 5.32 -5.96
CA ALA A 86 -1.50 4.04 -6.53
C ALA A 86 -0.11 3.61 -6.03
N ILE A 87 0.87 4.52 -6.06
CA ILE A 87 2.23 4.26 -5.59
C ILE A 87 2.24 3.95 -4.08
N LYS A 88 1.45 4.65 -3.26
CA LYS A 88 1.31 4.34 -1.82
C LYS A 88 0.81 2.91 -1.59
N LEU A 89 -0.19 2.47 -2.36
CA LEU A 89 -0.70 1.10 -2.30
C LEU A 89 0.35 0.07 -2.72
N LEU A 90 1.13 0.36 -3.75
CA LEU A 90 2.25 -0.50 -4.17
C LEU A 90 3.34 -0.58 -3.10
N LYS A 91 3.70 0.52 -2.43
CA LYS A 91 4.65 0.49 -1.30
C LYS A 91 4.16 -0.42 -0.17
N LYS A 92 2.87 -0.32 0.19
CA LYS A 92 2.25 -1.24 1.16
C LYS A 92 2.35 -2.69 0.68
N ALA A 93 2.01 -2.97 -0.58
CA ALA A 93 2.09 -4.32 -1.14
C ALA A 93 3.53 -4.88 -1.07
N LYS A 94 4.54 -4.05 -1.37
CA LYS A 94 5.96 -4.42 -1.23
C LYS A 94 6.31 -4.81 0.20
N GLY A 95 5.87 -4.01 1.18
CA GLY A 95 6.08 -4.29 2.60
C GLY A 95 5.51 -5.64 3.01
N HIS A 96 4.26 -5.93 2.63
CA HIS A 96 3.62 -7.22 2.93
C HIS A 96 4.34 -8.40 2.24
N ALA A 97 4.84 -8.22 1.01
CA ALA A 97 5.61 -9.25 0.32
C ALA A 97 6.96 -9.55 1.02
N ILE A 98 7.62 -8.52 1.56
CA ILE A 98 8.85 -8.69 2.34
C ILE A 98 8.55 -9.38 3.68
N LEU A 99 7.45 -9.00 4.35
CA LEU A 99 7.01 -9.64 5.59
C LEU A 99 6.71 -11.13 5.39
N GLY A 100 6.01 -11.50 4.31
CA GLY A 100 5.79 -12.91 3.98
C GLY A 100 7.10 -13.70 3.81
N GLN A 101 8.10 -13.13 3.14
CA GLN A 101 9.43 -13.76 3.04
C GLN A 101 10.15 -13.87 4.39
N LYS A 102 9.95 -12.93 5.31
CA LYS A 102 10.53 -13.00 6.67
C LYS A 102 9.82 -14.07 7.49
N GLN A 103 8.50 -14.13 7.45
CA GLN A 103 7.70 -15.17 8.10
C GLN A 103 8.14 -16.56 7.64
N ALA A 104 8.32 -16.76 6.33
CA ALA A 104 8.81 -18.02 5.78
C ALA A 104 10.12 -18.50 6.43
N ARG A 105 11.06 -17.58 6.63
CA ARG A 105 12.36 -17.88 7.25
C ARG A 105 12.23 -18.19 8.72
N ILE A 106 11.37 -17.47 9.44
CA ILE A 106 11.11 -17.71 10.86
C ILE A 106 10.50 -19.10 11.03
N GLU A 107 9.49 -19.45 10.23
CA GLU A 107 8.84 -20.76 10.31
C GLU A 107 9.78 -21.91 9.93
N ALA A 108 10.67 -21.72 8.95
CA ALA A 108 11.70 -22.71 8.63
C ALA A 108 12.66 -22.97 9.81
N ASN A 109 13.03 -21.92 10.55
CA ASN A 109 13.94 -22.01 11.70
C ASN A 109 13.27 -22.49 12.99
N ALA A 110 11.96 -22.28 13.13
CA ALA A 110 11.19 -22.66 14.31
C ALA A 110 10.81 -24.15 14.35
N ARG A 111 11.12 -24.93 13.30
CA ARG A 111 10.83 -26.36 13.27
C ARG A 111 11.70 -27.10 14.29
N PRO A 112 11.14 -27.96 15.16
CA PRO A 112 11.92 -28.79 16.07
C PRO A 112 12.93 -29.62 15.28
N ARG A 113 14.17 -29.66 15.78
CA ARG A 113 15.19 -30.61 15.35
C ARG A 113 15.00 -31.84 16.23
N PHE A 114 14.30 -32.85 15.71
CA PHE A 114 14.27 -34.18 16.29
C PHE A 114 15.44 -35.00 15.73
#